data_AF-A0A8T6P254-F1
#
_entry.id   AF-A0A8T6P254-F1
#
_cell.length_a   1.000
_cell.length_b   1.000
_cell.length_c   1.000
_cell.angle_alpha   90.00
_cell.angle_beta   90.00
_cell.angle_gamma   90.00
#
_symmetry.space_group_name_H-M   'P 1'
#
loop_
_entity.id
_entity.type
_entity.pdbx_description
1 polymer ?
#
loop_
_entity_poly.entity_id
_entity_poly.type
_entity_poly.pdbx_seq_one_letter_code
_entity_poly.pdbx_strand_id
1 'polypeptide(L)'
;MLPNIDPLEARYDSRDYAGMIRSGFTLLDARRVRLDREQDTFEGRLQDWANKLLYTGAIVVPGVFVNLYQQMMTAVTGEERGYSNGAWQFYLQRLLREDLAHFTVETEGYHDERPENAVELDDITAWVMALIQFVWSYEELMGVVWDEWTMLRIVAETAEAYGLSGDPRFARIQRDWLQQRPYGAPLNGTYADVRRAAFEEFIMPKLELLPDDAHEEFTNRFTDAADIEREAYQKQMSILSRLIPNAFMDAKEEIPLWNASVALVINGRYYLIRMAAHDEKGRPTVYGQGGSNWPLIVKDGIPYTPDGRRLVLRREQLYVENSNEWVGYLDMASVAQVKWQLKGILEEAAKHKEEAPIQGNEIDILLCETPRRNQKRLRSLLPEETQRELEIFKSVVVVINWDERDRTVDNNPNNLRPLAELRRAHRGIGDHALTIMRTKDSMLFDLSHVYFDGVWALAMSEVLTNSSVRWCERSISILPYEAPPARVLLMRDSPAFFKEGETLRQPPEISAETTIHSIYMILQLRKMLQQ
;
A
#
# COMPACT_ATOMS: atom_id res chain seq x y z
N MET A 1 2.63 44.84 -2.77
CA MET A 1 1.52 44.14 -3.44
C MET A 1 2.14 43.00 -4.23
N LEU A 2 2.17 41.82 -3.63
CA LEU A 2 2.61 40.59 -4.29
C LEU A 2 1.37 39.97 -4.95
N PRO A 3 1.49 39.43 -6.17
CA PRO A 3 0.36 38.81 -6.85
C PRO A 3 -0.07 37.55 -6.09
N ASN A 4 -1.38 37.39 -6.00
CA ASN A 4 -2.07 36.24 -5.46
C ASN A 4 -1.83 35.07 -6.42
N ILE A 5 -0.87 34.21 -6.10
CA ILE A 5 -0.54 32.99 -6.84
C ILE A 5 -1.10 31.84 -6.01
N ASP A 6 -2.20 31.24 -6.46
CA ASP A 6 -2.69 29.98 -5.87
C ASP A 6 -3.00 28.91 -6.94
N PRO A 7 -2.00 28.42 -7.69
CA PRO A 7 -2.09 27.14 -8.36
C PRO A 7 -1.69 26.05 -7.35
N LEU A 8 -2.63 25.12 -7.10
CA LEU A 8 -2.50 23.96 -6.21
C LEU A 8 -1.31 23.03 -6.55
N GLU A 9 -0.59 23.23 -7.65
CA GLU A 9 0.68 22.57 -7.95
C GLU A 9 1.82 22.97 -7.04
N ALA A 10 1.85 24.23 -6.59
CA ALA A 10 2.76 24.66 -5.54
C ALA A 10 2.55 23.86 -4.24
N ARG A 11 1.39 23.19 -4.08
CA ARG A 11 1.01 22.46 -2.88
C ARG A 11 1.30 20.96 -2.94
N TYR A 12 1.71 20.34 -4.05
CA TYR A 12 1.95 18.88 -4.07
C TYR A 12 3.10 18.39 -4.97
N ASP A 13 3.94 19.27 -5.51
CA ASP A 13 5.17 18.84 -6.21
C ASP A 13 6.17 18.21 -5.23
N SER A 14 6.20 16.88 -5.14
CA SER A 14 7.16 16.16 -4.30
C SER A 14 8.47 15.82 -5.01
N ARG A 15 8.67 16.26 -6.26
CA ARG A 15 9.91 16.00 -7.00
C ARG A 15 11.07 16.76 -6.37
N ASP A 16 10.79 17.98 -5.93
CA ASP A 16 11.74 18.82 -5.22
C ASP A 16 11.36 19.02 -3.75
N TYR A 17 12.32 19.56 -3.02
CA TYR A 17 12.21 19.81 -1.60
C TYR A 17 11.18 20.90 -1.26
N ALA A 18 11.00 21.87 -2.16
CA ALA A 18 10.18 23.04 -1.93
C ALA A 18 8.69 22.73 -2.05
N GLY A 19 8.28 21.86 -2.97
CA GLY A 19 6.88 21.43 -3.06
C GLY A 19 6.50 20.40 -1.98
N MET A 20 7.45 19.57 -1.48
CA MET A 20 7.22 18.71 -0.30
C MET A 20 6.86 19.52 0.96
N ILE A 21 7.58 20.62 1.24
CA ILE A 21 7.29 21.50 2.39
C ILE A 21 5.90 22.15 2.24
N ARG A 22 5.59 22.65 1.04
CA ARG A 22 4.31 23.32 0.77
C ARG A 22 3.13 22.35 0.89
N SER A 23 3.33 21.09 0.52
CA SER A 23 2.35 20.01 0.71
C SER A 23 1.98 19.75 2.15
N GLY A 24 2.97 19.57 3.03
CA GLY A 24 2.61 19.27 4.41
C GLY A 24 2.04 20.47 5.16
N PHE A 25 2.37 21.72 4.80
CA PHE A 25 1.65 22.89 5.31
C PHE A 25 0.18 22.90 4.87
N THR A 26 -0.09 22.56 3.60
CA THR A 26 -1.46 22.48 3.07
C THR A 26 -2.27 21.39 3.75
N LEU A 27 -1.68 20.21 3.97
CA LEU A 27 -2.33 19.10 4.66
C LEU A 27 -2.64 19.44 6.13
N LEU A 28 -1.79 20.22 6.80
CA LEU A 28 -2.05 20.70 8.16
C LEU A 28 -3.22 21.67 8.22
N ASP A 29 -3.34 22.56 7.23
CA ASP A 29 -4.49 23.45 7.13
C ASP A 29 -5.78 22.71 6.72
N ALA A 30 -5.66 21.61 5.98
CA ALA A 30 -6.78 20.77 5.52
C ALA A 30 -7.31 19.78 6.58
N ARG A 31 -6.52 19.41 7.60
CA ARG A 31 -6.94 18.53 8.73
C ARG A 31 -8.04 19.11 9.64
N ARG A 32 -8.66 20.24 9.26
CA ARG A 32 -9.77 20.85 9.99
C ARG A 32 -11.04 20.02 9.82
N VAL A 33 -11.24 19.03 10.69
CA VAL A 33 -12.60 18.58 11.03
C VAL A 33 -13.24 19.74 11.81
N ARG A 34 -14.11 20.50 11.15
CA ARG A 34 -14.88 21.58 11.80
C ARG A 34 -15.92 20.95 12.72
N LEU A 35 -15.63 20.90 14.02
CA LEU A 35 -16.71 20.90 15.01
C LEU A 35 -17.26 22.32 15.04
N ASP A 36 -18.53 22.48 14.66
CA ASP A 36 -19.20 23.75 14.37
C ASP A 36 -19.36 24.71 15.56
N ARG A 37 -18.67 24.46 16.69
CA ARG A 37 -18.84 25.17 17.96
C ARG A 37 -17.62 25.89 18.53
N GLU A 38 -16.43 25.74 17.94
CA GLU A 38 -15.22 26.40 18.45
C GLU A 38 -14.61 27.33 17.41
N GLN A 39 -15.29 28.44 17.13
CA GLN A 39 -14.68 29.59 16.46
C GLN A 39 -14.31 30.64 17.51
N ASP A 40 -13.02 31.00 17.53
CA ASP A 40 -12.39 32.11 18.28
C ASP A 40 -11.94 31.89 19.74
N THR A 41 -11.46 30.69 20.11
CA THR A 41 -10.63 30.55 21.32
C THR A 41 -9.13 30.74 21.02
N PHE A 42 -8.42 31.42 21.92
CA PHE A 42 -6.96 31.61 21.89
C PHE A 42 -6.19 30.27 21.82
N GLU A 43 -6.77 29.21 22.38
CA GLU A 43 -6.23 27.85 22.36
C GLU A 43 -6.15 27.26 20.94
N GLY A 44 -7.16 27.49 20.09
CA GLY A 44 -7.12 27.06 18.68
C GLY A 44 -6.01 27.75 17.88
N ARG A 45 -5.70 29.01 18.17
CA ARG A 45 -4.57 29.75 17.55
C ARG A 45 -3.20 29.27 18.04
N LEU A 46 -3.09 28.92 19.33
CA LEU A 46 -1.88 28.33 19.91
C LEU A 46 -1.60 26.95 19.33
N GLN A 47 -2.64 26.14 19.13
CA GLN A 47 -2.53 24.81 18.54
C GLN A 47 -2.12 24.88 17.07
N ASP A 48 -2.64 25.86 16.31
CA ASP A 48 -2.22 26.14 14.93
C ASP A 48 -0.72 26.52 14.84
N TRP A 49 -0.28 27.44 15.71
CA TRP A 49 1.13 27.81 15.79
C TRP A 49 2.01 26.64 16.22
N ALA A 50 1.55 25.83 17.19
CA ALA A 50 2.28 24.67 17.67
C ALA A 50 2.44 23.58 16.60
N ASN A 51 1.40 23.31 15.81
CA ASN A 51 1.42 22.34 14.70
C ASN A 51 2.32 22.82 13.55
N LYS A 52 2.24 24.11 13.19
CA LYS A 52 3.13 24.72 12.18
C LYS A 52 4.59 24.68 12.62
N LEU A 53 4.88 24.94 13.90
CA LEU A 53 6.23 24.79 14.44
C LEU A 53 6.70 23.34 14.51
N LEU A 54 5.81 22.41 14.83
CA LEU A 54 6.15 20.98 14.88
C LEU A 54 6.50 20.47 13.49
N TYR A 55 5.69 20.80 12.48
CA TYR A 55 5.97 20.51 11.08
C TYR A 55 7.26 21.17 10.61
N THR A 56 7.46 22.45 10.97
CA THR A 56 8.69 23.16 10.63
C THR A 56 9.91 22.50 11.27
N GLY A 57 9.86 22.17 12.56
CA GLY A 57 10.98 21.59 13.29
C GLY A 57 11.26 20.12 12.93
N ALA A 58 10.24 19.31 12.68
CA ALA A 58 10.38 17.87 12.45
C ALA A 58 10.48 17.48 10.97
N ILE A 59 9.99 18.32 10.05
CA ILE A 59 9.94 18.01 8.61
C ILE A 59 10.75 19.04 7.80
N VAL A 60 10.52 20.34 7.99
CA VAL A 60 11.19 21.40 7.20
C VAL A 60 12.66 21.59 7.56
N VAL A 61 13.03 21.56 8.83
CA VAL A 61 14.45 21.73 9.22
C VAL A 61 15.29 20.52 8.78
N PRO A 62 14.91 19.26 9.10
CA PRO A 62 15.67 18.09 8.67
C PRO A 62 15.76 17.96 7.15
N GLY A 63 14.69 18.30 6.45
CA GLY A 63 14.67 18.28 5.00
C GLY A 63 15.61 19.29 4.35
N VAL A 64 15.76 20.50 4.92
CA VAL A 64 16.74 21.50 4.44
C VAL A 64 18.15 20.96 4.61
N PHE A 65 18.47 20.37 5.77
CA PHE A 65 19.77 19.77 6.02
C PHE A 65 20.09 18.63 5.06
N VAL A 66 19.10 17.78 4.75
CA VAL A 66 19.23 16.71 3.76
C VAL A 66 19.52 17.26 2.37
N ASN A 67 18.77 18.27 1.91
CA ASN A 67 18.97 18.88 0.60
C ASN A 67 20.37 19.51 0.50
N LEU A 68 20.78 20.24 1.54
CA LEU A 68 22.13 20.83 1.62
C LEU A 68 23.22 19.75 1.58
N TYR A 69 23.01 18.64 2.28
CA TYR A 69 23.92 17.49 2.26
C TYR A 69 24.02 16.85 0.88
N GLN A 70 22.90 16.69 0.15
CA GLN A 70 22.92 16.16 -1.21
C GLN A 70 23.62 17.09 -2.21
N GLN A 71 23.39 18.40 -2.10
CA GLN A 71 24.11 19.40 -2.90
C GLN A 71 25.60 19.36 -2.63
N MET A 72 26.02 19.27 -1.36
CA MET A 72 27.43 19.07 -1.00
C MET A 72 28.00 17.77 -1.57
N MET A 73 27.29 16.65 -1.43
CA MET A 73 27.77 15.36 -1.93
C MET A 73 27.86 15.33 -3.45
N THR A 74 26.92 15.97 -4.16
CA THR A 74 26.96 16.14 -5.62
C THR A 74 28.18 16.97 -6.01
N ALA A 75 28.42 18.08 -5.33
CA ALA A 75 29.59 18.93 -5.57
C ALA A 75 30.93 18.20 -5.31
N VAL A 76 30.97 17.26 -4.36
CA VAL A 76 32.17 16.49 -4.02
C VAL A 76 32.40 15.29 -4.97
N THR A 77 31.33 14.62 -5.39
CA THR A 77 31.42 13.36 -6.15
C THR A 77 31.31 13.55 -7.67
N GLY A 78 30.80 14.70 -8.13
CA GLY A 78 30.55 14.97 -9.55
C GLY A 78 29.37 14.18 -10.13
N GLU A 79 28.75 13.30 -9.36
CA GLU A 79 27.53 12.59 -9.72
C GLU A 79 26.33 13.37 -9.19
N GLU A 80 25.40 13.75 -10.08
CA GLU A 80 24.12 14.32 -9.68
C GLU A 80 23.37 13.33 -8.78
N ARG A 81 23.34 13.62 -7.48
CA ARG A 81 22.48 12.91 -6.54
C ARG A 81 21.15 13.65 -6.47
N GLY A 82 20.40 13.58 -7.56
CA GLY A 82 19.00 13.95 -7.57
C GLY A 82 18.17 12.93 -6.78
N TYR A 83 17.00 13.33 -6.30
CA TYR A 83 16.01 12.39 -5.80
C TYR A 83 15.45 11.61 -6.99
N SER A 84 16.07 10.49 -7.36
CA SER A 84 15.67 9.71 -8.56
C SER A 84 14.19 9.30 -8.55
N ASN A 85 13.59 9.21 -7.36
CA ASN A 85 12.17 8.91 -7.15
C ASN A 85 11.42 10.04 -6.40
N GLY A 86 11.97 11.25 -6.35
CA GLY A 86 11.40 12.41 -5.64
C GLY A 86 11.76 12.51 -4.14
N ALA A 87 11.71 13.73 -3.61
CA ALA A 87 12.13 14.06 -2.24
C ALA A 87 11.27 13.39 -1.17
N TRP A 88 9.98 13.21 -1.44
CA TRP A 88 9.07 12.48 -0.55
C TRP A 88 9.44 11.01 -0.42
N GLN A 89 9.74 10.34 -1.54
CA GLN A 89 10.14 8.93 -1.51
C GLN A 89 11.43 8.73 -0.71
N PHE A 90 12.37 9.67 -0.83
CA PHE A 90 13.57 9.67 -0.02
C PHE A 90 13.26 9.84 1.48
N TYR A 91 12.35 10.75 1.84
CA TYR A 91 11.92 10.93 3.24
C TYR A 91 11.31 9.63 3.78
N LEU A 92 10.43 9.00 3.02
CA LEU A 92 9.81 7.71 3.38
C LEU A 92 10.85 6.61 3.56
N GLN A 93 11.73 6.41 2.58
CA GLN A 93 12.71 5.33 2.56
C GLN A 93 13.89 5.54 3.52
N ARG A 94 14.06 6.74 4.10
CA ARG A 94 15.16 7.06 5.02
C ARG A 94 14.70 7.35 6.44
N LEU A 95 13.64 8.12 6.61
CA LEU A 95 13.19 8.64 7.91
C LEU A 95 11.94 7.94 8.46
N LEU A 96 11.06 7.43 7.57
CA LEU A 96 9.82 6.74 7.93
C LEU A 96 9.78 5.28 7.45
N ARG A 97 10.94 4.62 7.39
CA ARG A 97 11.08 3.23 6.94
C ARG A 97 10.99 2.20 8.07
N GLU A 98 11.03 2.67 9.30
CA GLU A 98 11.01 1.82 10.48
C GLU A 98 9.57 1.41 10.79
N ASP A 99 9.41 0.29 11.48
CA ASP A 99 8.11 -0.31 11.75
C ASP A 99 7.11 0.62 12.46
N LEU A 100 7.60 1.60 13.21
CA LEU A 100 6.79 2.63 13.89
C LEU A 100 6.09 3.61 12.94
N ALA A 101 6.40 3.55 11.64
CA ALA A 101 5.94 4.50 10.63
C ALA A 101 4.94 3.83 9.66
N HIS A 102 3.89 3.23 10.22
CA HIS A 102 2.85 2.55 9.47
C HIS A 102 1.50 3.24 9.66
N PHE A 103 0.63 3.22 8.64
CA PHE A 103 -0.77 3.60 8.80
C PHE A 103 -1.55 2.39 9.27
N THR A 104 -2.23 2.52 10.41
CA THR A 104 -3.20 1.51 10.86
C THR A 104 -4.62 2.04 10.69
N VAL A 105 -5.48 1.28 10.01
CA VAL A 105 -6.90 1.60 9.81
C VAL A 105 -7.72 0.41 10.26
N GLU A 106 -8.79 0.65 11.01
CA GLU A 106 -9.73 -0.38 11.45
C GLU A 106 -11.07 -0.17 10.72
N THR A 107 -11.67 -1.25 10.21
CA THR A 107 -12.99 -1.22 9.57
C THR A 107 -13.89 -2.32 10.15
N GLU A 108 -15.15 -1.99 10.41
CA GLU A 108 -16.20 -2.92 10.84
C GLU A 108 -17.11 -3.36 9.68
N GLY A 109 -17.06 -2.63 8.56
CA GLY A 109 -18.01 -2.78 7.45
C GLY A 109 -18.11 -4.17 6.84
N TYR A 110 -17.02 -4.96 6.85
CA TYR A 110 -17.10 -6.36 6.42
C TYR A 110 -17.99 -7.18 7.34
N HIS A 111 -17.84 -7.04 8.67
CA HIS A 111 -18.64 -7.80 9.64
C HIS A 111 -20.10 -7.36 9.62
N ASP A 112 -20.36 -6.07 9.41
CA ASP A 112 -21.72 -5.51 9.32
C ASP A 112 -22.48 -5.97 8.06
N GLU A 113 -21.80 -6.06 6.92
CA GLU A 113 -22.42 -6.38 5.63
C GLU A 113 -22.23 -7.85 5.20
N ARG A 114 -21.50 -8.64 5.98
CA ARG A 114 -21.27 -10.07 5.73
C ARG A 114 -22.60 -10.83 5.59
N PRO A 115 -22.79 -11.65 4.54
CA PRO A 115 -23.97 -12.50 4.42
C PRO A 115 -24.13 -13.46 5.63
N GLU A 116 -25.34 -13.56 6.19
CA GLU A 116 -25.61 -14.37 7.39
C GLU A 116 -25.27 -15.85 7.20
N ASN A 117 -25.44 -16.37 5.97
CA ASN A 117 -25.20 -17.78 5.64
C ASN A 117 -23.75 -18.09 5.22
N ALA A 118 -22.86 -17.10 5.18
CA ALA A 118 -21.45 -17.33 4.92
C ALA A 118 -20.84 -18.19 6.05
N VAL A 119 -19.92 -19.08 5.70
CA VAL A 119 -19.08 -19.80 6.67
C VAL A 119 -17.66 -19.25 6.67
N GLU A 120 -16.82 -19.66 7.64
CA GLU A 120 -15.43 -19.19 7.74
C GLU A 120 -14.61 -19.40 6.46
N LEU A 121 -14.85 -20.50 5.74
CA LEU A 121 -14.21 -20.72 4.44
C LEU A 121 -14.60 -19.64 3.42
N ASP A 122 -15.85 -19.19 3.42
CA ASP A 122 -16.32 -18.13 2.53
C ASP A 122 -15.66 -16.79 2.89
N ASP A 123 -15.49 -16.52 4.19
CA ASP A 123 -14.85 -15.30 4.70
C ASP A 123 -13.39 -15.19 4.28
N ILE A 124 -12.59 -16.23 4.51
CA ILE A 124 -11.18 -16.22 4.12
C ILE A 124 -11.06 -16.15 2.59
N THR A 125 -11.91 -16.91 1.87
CA THR A 125 -11.93 -16.87 0.41
C THR A 125 -12.21 -15.46 -0.08
N ALA A 126 -13.15 -14.76 0.55
CA ALA A 126 -13.54 -13.42 0.18
C ALA A 126 -12.39 -12.42 0.29
N TRP A 127 -11.69 -12.41 1.43
CA TRP A 127 -10.55 -11.54 1.64
C TRP A 127 -9.36 -11.87 0.75
N VAL A 128 -9.04 -13.16 0.59
CA VAL A 128 -7.94 -13.58 -0.29
C VAL A 128 -8.23 -13.20 -1.73
N MET A 129 -9.45 -13.42 -2.24
CA MET A 129 -9.81 -13.04 -3.61
C MET A 129 -9.87 -11.52 -3.81
N ALA A 130 -10.36 -10.77 -2.83
CA ALA A 130 -10.33 -9.31 -2.86
C ALA A 130 -8.90 -8.79 -3.00
N LEU A 131 -7.96 -9.35 -2.24
CA LEU A 131 -6.53 -9.02 -2.32
C LEU A 131 -5.89 -9.43 -3.64
N ILE A 132 -6.16 -10.64 -4.14
CA ILE A 132 -5.66 -11.11 -5.43
C ILE A 132 -6.12 -10.15 -6.53
N GLN A 133 -7.42 -9.87 -6.62
CA GLN A 133 -7.97 -8.98 -7.65
C GLN A 133 -7.44 -7.54 -7.51
N PHE A 134 -7.30 -7.05 -6.28
CA PHE A 134 -6.75 -5.73 -6.00
C PHE A 134 -5.31 -5.62 -6.51
N VAL A 135 -4.44 -6.55 -6.16
CA VAL A 135 -3.04 -6.55 -6.62
C VAL A 135 -2.97 -6.73 -8.14
N TRP A 136 -3.83 -7.59 -8.70
CA TRP A 136 -3.88 -7.86 -10.14
C TRP A 136 -4.20 -6.60 -10.97
N SER A 137 -5.03 -5.70 -10.44
CA SER A 137 -5.45 -4.46 -11.11
C SER A 137 -4.77 -3.20 -10.58
N TYR A 138 -3.82 -3.34 -9.64
CA TYR A 138 -3.26 -2.21 -8.92
C TYR A 138 -2.48 -1.24 -9.81
N GLU A 139 -1.69 -1.77 -10.76
CA GLU A 139 -0.92 -0.94 -11.69
C GLU A 139 -1.83 -0.07 -12.56
N GLU A 140 -2.94 -0.63 -13.04
CA GLU A 140 -3.94 0.12 -13.79
C GLU A 140 -4.62 1.18 -12.93
N LEU A 141 -4.97 0.83 -11.69
CA LEU A 141 -5.52 1.78 -10.72
C LEU A 141 -4.55 2.96 -10.49
N MET A 142 -3.24 2.72 -10.41
CA MET A 142 -2.25 3.80 -10.31
C MET A 142 -2.21 4.69 -11.54
N GLY A 143 -2.42 4.13 -12.73
CA GLY A 143 -2.59 4.92 -13.95
C GLY A 143 -3.81 5.86 -13.86
N VAL A 144 -4.96 5.32 -13.44
CA VAL A 144 -6.20 6.10 -13.24
C VAL A 144 -6.03 7.19 -12.18
N VAL A 145 -5.37 6.87 -11.06
CA VAL A 145 -5.07 7.85 -10.02
C VAL A 145 -4.19 8.98 -10.59
N TRP A 146 -3.14 8.64 -11.34
CA TRP A 146 -2.28 9.65 -11.98
C TRP A 146 -3.08 10.53 -12.95
N ASP A 147 -3.94 9.92 -13.77
CA ASP A 147 -4.79 10.63 -14.73
C ASP A 147 -5.70 11.63 -14.01
N GLU A 148 -6.39 11.19 -12.95
CA GLU A 148 -7.26 12.04 -12.14
C GLU A 148 -6.53 13.27 -11.61
N TRP A 149 -5.42 13.04 -10.91
CA TRP A 149 -4.68 14.13 -10.28
C TRP A 149 -4.12 15.08 -11.32
N THR A 150 -3.58 14.56 -12.42
CA THR A 150 -2.96 15.36 -13.48
C THR A 150 -4.00 16.13 -14.28
N MET A 151 -5.14 15.53 -14.63
CA MET A 151 -6.20 16.23 -15.33
C MET A 151 -6.82 17.31 -14.46
N LEU A 152 -7.19 17.02 -13.20
CA LEU A 152 -7.73 18.03 -12.27
C LEU A 152 -6.79 19.23 -12.12
N ARG A 153 -5.50 18.95 -12.06
CA ARG A 153 -4.42 19.93 -11.96
C ARG A 153 -4.35 20.81 -13.21
N ILE A 154 -4.13 20.21 -14.39
CA ILE A 154 -3.97 20.96 -15.64
C ILE A 154 -5.25 21.73 -15.96
N VAL A 155 -6.44 21.15 -15.73
CA VAL A 155 -7.72 21.86 -15.91
C VAL A 155 -7.82 23.08 -14.99
N ALA A 156 -7.45 22.97 -13.72
CA ALA A 156 -7.50 24.10 -12.79
C ALA A 156 -6.54 25.22 -13.22
N GLU A 157 -5.32 24.88 -13.64
CA GLU A 157 -4.33 25.86 -14.10
C GLU A 157 -4.71 26.52 -15.42
N THR A 158 -5.19 25.72 -16.39
CA THR A 158 -5.69 26.25 -17.66
C THR A 158 -6.90 27.14 -17.39
N ALA A 159 -7.84 26.75 -16.54
CA ALA A 159 -8.95 27.63 -16.16
C ALA A 159 -8.45 28.94 -15.53
N GLU A 160 -7.43 28.91 -14.68
CA GLU A 160 -6.82 30.11 -14.11
C GLU A 160 -6.18 31.02 -15.17
N ALA A 161 -5.38 30.45 -16.08
CA ALA A 161 -4.71 31.19 -17.15
C ALA A 161 -5.69 31.92 -18.08
N TYR A 162 -6.89 31.36 -18.28
CA TYR A 162 -7.95 31.94 -19.10
C TYR A 162 -8.97 32.76 -18.29
N GLY A 163 -8.68 33.08 -17.03
CA GLY A 163 -9.52 33.95 -16.19
C GLY A 163 -10.82 33.32 -15.67
N LEU A 164 -10.90 31.99 -15.69
CA LEU A 164 -12.04 31.20 -15.20
C LEU A 164 -11.89 30.77 -13.73
N SER A 165 -10.85 31.25 -13.03
CA SER A 165 -10.59 30.92 -11.62
C SER A 165 -11.72 31.32 -10.65
N GLY A 166 -12.53 32.32 -11.02
CA GLY A 166 -13.70 32.73 -10.25
C GLY A 166 -14.92 31.82 -10.40
N ASP A 167 -14.92 30.91 -11.39
CA ASP A 167 -16.01 29.97 -11.60
C ASP A 167 -15.95 28.84 -10.56
N PRO A 168 -17.02 28.63 -9.77
CA PRO A 168 -17.04 27.58 -8.76
C PRO A 168 -16.72 26.17 -9.30
N ARG A 169 -17.03 25.90 -10.58
CA ARG A 169 -16.81 24.61 -11.25
C ARG A 169 -15.33 24.26 -11.39
N PHE A 170 -14.45 25.27 -11.50
CA PHE A 170 -13.00 25.09 -11.56
C PHE A 170 -12.34 25.31 -10.20
N ALA A 171 -12.79 26.32 -9.43
CA ALA A 171 -12.20 26.67 -8.14
C ALA A 171 -12.27 25.54 -7.09
N ARG A 172 -13.24 24.63 -7.20
CA ARG A 172 -13.45 23.52 -6.25
C ARG A 172 -13.27 22.15 -6.89
N ILE A 173 -12.75 22.09 -8.11
CA ILE A 173 -12.75 20.87 -8.93
C ILE A 173 -12.18 19.64 -8.21
N GLN A 174 -11.08 19.80 -7.46
CA GLN A 174 -10.49 18.69 -6.69
C GLN A 174 -11.36 18.26 -5.51
N ARG A 175 -11.93 19.22 -4.76
CA ARG A 175 -12.82 18.93 -3.63
C ARG A 175 -14.10 18.25 -4.11
N ASP A 176 -14.65 18.71 -5.22
CA ASP A 176 -15.87 18.16 -5.79
C ASP A 176 -15.63 16.73 -6.29
N TRP A 177 -14.45 16.44 -6.87
CA TRP A 177 -14.07 15.07 -7.21
C TRP A 177 -13.96 14.17 -5.98
N LEU A 178 -13.30 14.64 -4.91
CA LEU A 178 -13.17 13.86 -3.67
C LEU A 178 -14.52 13.44 -3.08
N GLN A 179 -15.57 14.23 -3.28
CA GLN A 179 -16.93 13.90 -2.80
C GLN A 179 -17.67 12.92 -3.71
N GLN A 180 -17.32 12.84 -4.99
CA GLN A 180 -17.99 11.99 -5.99
C GLN A 180 -17.23 10.69 -6.26
N ARG A 181 -15.97 10.61 -5.84
CA ARG A 181 -15.10 9.46 -6.06
C ARG A 181 -15.76 8.18 -5.52
N PRO A 182 -15.90 7.12 -6.35
CA PRO A 182 -16.44 5.86 -5.88
C PRO A 182 -15.43 5.14 -4.99
N TYR A 183 -15.93 4.41 -3.98
CA TYR A 183 -15.13 3.55 -3.08
C TYR A 183 -15.53 2.06 -3.15
N GLY A 184 -16.31 1.69 -4.16
CA GLY A 184 -16.72 0.31 -4.42
C GLY A 184 -16.71 0.01 -5.92
N ALA A 185 -16.67 -1.27 -6.25
CA ALA A 185 -16.71 -1.76 -7.63
C ALA A 185 -17.61 -3.00 -7.73
N PRO A 186 -18.29 -3.22 -8.87
CA PRO A 186 -18.99 -4.47 -9.12
C PRO A 186 -17.97 -5.59 -9.40
N LEU A 187 -18.34 -6.84 -9.09
CA LEU A 187 -17.45 -8.00 -9.27
C LEU A 187 -17.06 -8.30 -10.71
N ASN A 188 -17.82 -7.81 -11.69
CA ASN A 188 -17.59 -8.08 -13.12
C ASN A 188 -16.70 -7.02 -13.79
N GLY A 189 -16.20 -6.03 -13.04
CA GLY A 189 -15.27 -5.01 -13.53
C GLY A 189 -14.11 -4.83 -12.56
N THR A 190 -13.09 -4.07 -12.98
CA THR A 190 -12.05 -3.63 -12.06
C THR A 190 -12.49 -2.35 -11.35
N TYR A 191 -11.96 -2.11 -10.15
CA TYR A 191 -12.17 -0.81 -9.49
C TYR A 191 -11.57 0.34 -10.30
N ALA A 192 -10.49 0.09 -11.05
CA ALA A 192 -9.91 1.08 -11.96
C ALA A 192 -10.90 1.50 -13.05
N ASP A 193 -11.66 0.57 -13.63
CA ASP A 193 -12.65 0.88 -14.68
C ASP A 193 -13.81 1.73 -14.16
N VAL A 194 -14.38 1.35 -13.00
CA VAL A 194 -15.48 2.11 -12.37
C VAL A 194 -15.02 3.52 -12.06
N ARG A 195 -13.82 3.65 -11.53
CA ARG A 195 -13.26 4.92 -11.12
C ARG A 195 -12.92 5.80 -12.31
N ARG A 196 -12.36 5.22 -13.38
CA ARG A 196 -12.12 5.91 -14.66
C ARG A 196 -13.43 6.44 -15.25
N ALA A 197 -14.46 5.59 -15.36
CA ALA A 197 -15.75 5.99 -15.91
C ALA A 197 -16.41 7.12 -15.10
N ALA A 198 -16.40 7.01 -13.76
CA ALA A 198 -16.91 8.06 -12.89
C ALA A 198 -16.11 9.36 -13.01
N PHE A 199 -14.79 9.28 -13.18
CA PHE A 199 -13.96 10.46 -13.37
C PHE A 199 -14.18 11.12 -14.73
N GLU A 200 -14.30 10.33 -15.79
CA GLU A 200 -14.64 10.81 -17.13
C GLU A 200 -15.98 11.56 -17.11
N GLU A 201 -17.03 10.98 -16.53
CA GLU A 201 -18.33 11.64 -16.35
C GLU A 201 -18.22 12.94 -15.55
N PHE A 202 -17.36 12.96 -14.54
CA PHE A 202 -17.10 14.15 -13.73
C PHE A 202 -16.34 15.25 -14.51
N ILE A 203 -15.28 14.90 -15.25
CA ILE A 203 -14.33 15.87 -15.80
C ILE A 203 -14.76 16.41 -17.16
N MET A 204 -15.42 15.59 -17.99
CA MET A 204 -15.80 15.97 -19.36
C MET A 204 -16.64 17.25 -19.44
N PRO A 205 -17.71 17.44 -18.63
CA PRO A 205 -18.48 18.68 -18.66
C PRO A 205 -17.68 19.94 -18.29
N LYS A 206 -16.54 19.78 -17.61
CA LYS A 206 -15.65 20.89 -17.22
C LYS A 206 -14.66 21.20 -18.34
N LEU A 207 -14.19 20.18 -19.05
CA LEU A 207 -13.38 20.34 -20.25
C LEU A 207 -14.16 21.04 -21.37
N GLU A 208 -15.43 20.68 -21.56
CA GLU A 208 -16.33 21.30 -22.54
C GLU A 208 -16.63 22.79 -22.27
N LEU A 209 -16.37 23.27 -21.05
CA LEU A 209 -16.52 24.68 -20.68
C LEU A 209 -15.26 25.51 -20.94
N LEU A 210 -14.13 24.87 -21.25
CA LEU A 210 -12.91 25.56 -21.62
C LEU A 210 -13.07 26.13 -23.05
N PRO A 211 -12.57 27.35 -23.30
CA PRO A 211 -12.38 27.85 -24.66
C PRO A 211 -11.58 26.88 -25.55
N ASP A 212 -11.76 26.92 -26.88
CA ASP A 212 -11.11 25.98 -27.80
C ASP A 212 -9.58 25.99 -27.71
N ASP A 213 -8.98 27.18 -27.54
CA ASP A 213 -7.54 27.38 -27.33
C ASP A 213 -7.06 26.80 -25.99
N ALA A 214 -7.83 27.02 -24.92
CA ALA A 214 -7.59 26.40 -23.61
C ALA A 214 -7.69 24.86 -23.67
N HIS A 215 -8.62 24.32 -24.46
CA HIS A 215 -8.78 22.88 -24.62
C HIS A 215 -7.60 22.25 -25.38
N GLU A 216 -7.10 22.90 -26.44
CA GLU A 216 -5.89 22.47 -27.16
C GLU A 216 -4.66 22.49 -26.24
N GLU A 217 -4.48 23.57 -25.48
CA GLU A 217 -3.40 23.69 -24.50
C GLU A 217 -3.45 22.59 -23.43
N PHE A 218 -4.64 22.35 -22.86
CA PHE A 218 -4.86 21.25 -21.91
C PHE A 218 -4.44 19.90 -22.52
N THR A 219 -4.90 19.61 -23.74
CA THR A 219 -4.66 18.33 -24.42
C THR A 219 -3.16 18.09 -24.64
N ASN A 220 -2.45 19.12 -25.10
CA ASN A 220 -1.01 19.06 -25.32
C ASN A 220 -0.26 18.83 -23.99
N ARG A 221 -0.56 19.63 -22.97
CA ARG A 221 0.07 19.51 -21.64
C ARG A 221 -0.18 18.15 -20.99
N PHE A 222 -1.40 17.63 -21.11
CA PHE A 222 -1.76 16.33 -20.53
C PHE A 222 -1.05 15.17 -21.26
N THR A 223 -0.99 15.23 -22.59
CA THR A 223 -0.29 14.21 -23.40
C THR A 223 1.21 14.20 -23.09
N ASP A 224 1.84 15.39 -23.08
CA ASP A 224 3.26 15.51 -22.73
C ASP A 224 3.55 14.97 -21.32
N ALA A 225 2.70 15.29 -20.34
CA ALA A 225 2.86 14.77 -18.98
C ALA A 225 2.66 13.25 -18.93
N ALA A 226 1.71 12.70 -19.69
CA ALA A 226 1.43 11.27 -19.72
C ALA A 226 2.60 10.47 -20.28
N ASP A 227 3.21 10.97 -21.35
CA ASP A 227 4.35 10.32 -22.02
C ASP A 227 5.63 10.36 -21.17
N ILE A 228 5.79 11.38 -20.33
CA ILE A 228 7.00 11.58 -19.52
C ILE A 228 6.87 10.96 -18.13
N GLU A 229 5.70 11.03 -17.50
CA GLU A 229 5.59 10.91 -16.03
C GLU A 229 4.75 9.71 -15.56
N ARG A 230 3.80 9.24 -16.36
CA ARG A 230 2.80 8.25 -15.90
C ARG A 230 3.45 6.92 -15.54
N GLU A 231 4.33 6.39 -16.39
CA GLU A 231 5.01 5.11 -16.14
C GLU A 231 5.89 5.18 -14.88
N ALA A 232 6.63 6.28 -14.73
CA ALA A 232 7.46 6.51 -13.55
C ALA A 232 6.62 6.55 -12.26
N TYR A 233 5.46 7.20 -12.29
CA TYR A 233 4.51 7.22 -11.17
C TYR A 233 3.99 5.82 -10.85
N GLN A 234 3.54 5.06 -11.85
CA GLN A 234 3.04 3.70 -11.65
C GLN A 234 4.10 2.79 -11.02
N LYS A 235 5.34 2.86 -11.52
CA LYS A 235 6.47 2.11 -10.97
C LYS A 235 6.80 2.53 -9.54
N GLN A 236 6.79 3.83 -9.26
CA GLN A 236 7.04 4.35 -7.91
C GLN A 236 6.00 3.86 -6.90
N MET A 237 4.72 3.93 -7.29
CA MET A 237 3.59 3.61 -6.42
C MET A 237 3.25 2.12 -6.37
N SER A 238 3.85 1.30 -7.25
CA SER A 238 3.59 -0.13 -7.33
C SER A 238 3.83 -0.84 -5.99
N ILE A 239 2.82 -1.62 -5.59
CA ILE A 239 2.91 -2.55 -4.45
C ILE A 239 3.44 -3.93 -4.87
N LEU A 240 3.57 -4.20 -6.17
CA LEU A 240 4.25 -5.40 -6.71
C LEU A 240 5.77 -5.28 -6.56
N SER A 241 6.21 -4.95 -5.36
CA SER A 241 7.60 -4.89 -4.98
C SER A 241 7.74 -5.11 -3.49
N ARG A 242 8.88 -5.64 -3.08
CA ARG A 242 9.26 -5.76 -1.67
C ARG A 242 10.34 -4.76 -1.32
N LEU A 243 10.43 -4.43 -0.04
CA LEU A 243 11.54 -3.65 0.48
C LEU A 243 12.76 -4.54 0.71
N ILE A 244 13.92 -4.09 0.24
CA ILE A 244 15.22 -4.63 0.60
C ILE A 244 15.81 -3.70 1.68
N PRO A 245 15.93 -4.18 2.92
CA PRO A 245 16.48 -3.36 4.00
C PRO A 245 17.95 -3.06 3.73
N ASN A 246 18.31 -1.78 3.90
CA ASN A 246 19.69 -1.31 3.78
C ASN A 246 20.07 -0.43 4.96
N ALA A 247 21.37 -0.10 5.08
CA ALA A 247 21.85 0.73 6.18
C ALA A 247 21.21 2.13 6.22
N PHE A 248 20.96 2.74 5.06
CA PHE A 248 20.53 4.15 4.97
C PHE A 248 19.20 4.36 4.23
N MET A 249 18.93 3.58 3.20
CA MET A 249 17.75 3.75 2.35
C MET A 249 17.32 2.42 1.78
N ASP A 250 16.07 2.06 2.02
CA ASP A 250 15.53 0.81 1.51
C ASP A 250 15.35 0.86 0.00
N ALA A 251 15.68 -0.25 -0.67
CA ALA A 251 15.45 -0.38 -2.10
C ALA A 251 14.13 -1.13 -2.34
N LYS A 252 13.42 -0.81 -3.42
CA LYS A 252 12.30 -1.63 -3.91
C LYS A 252 12.84 -2.66 -4.90
N GLU A 253 12.52 -3.93 -4.70
CA GLU A 253 12.72 -4.98 -5.70
C GLU A 253 11.36 -5.45 -6.20
N GLU A 254 11.20 -5.43 -7.52
CA GLU A 254 9.96 -5.80 -8.18
C GLU A 254 9.64 -7.30 -8.00
N ILE A 255 8.37 -7.59 -7.75
CA ILE A 255 7.85 -8.95 -7.70
C ILE A 255 7.04 -9.15 -8.98
N PRO A 256 7.50 -10.00 -9.91
CA PRO A 256 6.72 -10.27 -11.12
C PRO A 256 5.36 -10.86 -10.77
N LEU A 257 4.30 -10.41 -11.44
CA LEU A 257 2.92 -10.81 -11.14
C LEU A 257 2.72 -12.33 -11.17
N TRP A 258 3.40 -13.04 -12.07
CA TRP A 258 3.33 -14.50 -12.16
C TRP A 258 3.96 -15.24 -10.98
N ASN A 259 4.80 -14.57 -10.18
CA ASN A 259 5.38 -15.11 -8.95
C ASN A 259 4.66 -14.60 -7.70
N ALA A 260 3.87 -13.53 -7.81
CA ALA A 260 3.24 -12.86 -6.66
C ALA A 260 2.31 -13.80 -5.88
N SER A 261 2.36 -13.68 -4.55
CA SER A 261 1.57 -14.49 -3.61
C SER A 261 0.96 -13.64 -2.51
N VAL A 262 -0.19 -14.08 -2.01
CA VAL A 262 -0.76 -13.66 -0.72
C VAL A 262 -0.30 -14.67 0.33
N ALA A 263 0.19 -14.20 1.47
CA ALA A 263 0.47 -15.08 2.60
C ALA A 263 -0.69 -15.03 3.60
N LEU A 264 -1.25 -16.21 3.91
CA LEU A 264 -2.28 -16.38 4.92
C LEU A 264 -1.65 -16.95 6.19
N VAL A 265 -1.87 -16.30 7.33
CA VAL A 265 -1.45 -16.78 8.64
C VAL A 265 -2.63 -17.43 9.36
N ILE A 266 -2.47 -18.71 9.73
CA ILE A 266 -3.39 -19.45 10.59
C ILE A 266 -2.60 -20.26 11.61
N ASN A 267 -2.96 -20.15 12.89
CA ASN A 267 -2.25 -20.69 14.04
C ASN A 267 -0.75 -20.35 14.01
N GLY A 268 -0.43 -19.10 13.64
CA GLY A 268 0.93 -18.59 13.44
C GLY A 268 1.65 -19.11 12.20
N ARG A 269 1.12 -20.08 11.45
CA ARG A 269 1.79 -20.65 10.28
C ARG A 269 1.47 -19.85 9.01
N TYR A 270 2.49 -19.61 8.20
CA TYR A 270 2.35 -18.91 6.91
C TYR A 270 2.05 -19.90 5.78
N TYR A 271 0.95 -19.70 5.08
CA TYR A 271 0.53 -20.45 3.90
C TYR A 271 0.55 -19.52 2.68
N LEU A 272 1.22 -19.93 1.61
CA LEU A 272 1.36 -19.14 0.39
C LEU A 272 0.30 -19.53 -0.64
N ILE A 273 -0.50 -18.54 -1.02
CA ILE A 273 -1.53 -18.62 -2.04
C ILE A 273 -1.06 -17.80 -3.23
N ARG A 274 -0.81 -18.47 -4.36
CA ARG A 274 -0.31 -17.82 -5.57
C ARG A 274 -1.45 -17.03 -6.22
N MET A 275 -1.13 -15.81 -6.68
CA MET A 275 -2.11 -14.94 -7.33
C MET A 275 -2.40 -15.40 -8.76
N ALA A 276 -1.37 -15.84 -9.50
CA ALA A 276 -1.53 -16.40 -10.82
C ALA A 276 -1.92 -17.88 -10.75
N ALA A 277 -2.74 -18.34 -11.69
CA ALA A 277 -3.01 -19.76 -11.87
C ALA A 277 -1.73 -20.48 -12.30
N HIS A 278 -1.59 -21.73 -11.85
CA HIS A 278 -0.43 -22.57 -12.12
C HIS A 278 -0.88 -23.97 -12.55
N ASP A 279 -0.11 -24.60 -13.43
CA ASP A 279 -0.32 -25.99 -13.81
C ASP A 279 0.10 -26.97 -12.70
N GLU A 280 -0.11 -28.27 -12.92
CA GLU A 280 0.27 -29.33 -11.99
C GLU A 280 1.77 -29.38 -11.66
N LYS A 281 2.62 -28.79 -12.53
CA LYS A 281 4.07 -28.68 -12.33
C LYS A 281 4.45 -27.38 -11.63
N GLY A 282 3.47 -26.58 -11.21
CA GLY A 282 3.68 -25.32 -10.54
C GLY A 282 4.25 -24.23 -11.44
N ARG A 283 3.96 -24.26 -12.75
CA ARG A 283 4.31 -23.20 -13.72
C ARG A 283 3.10 -22.28 -13.97
N PRO A 284 3.29 -20.95 -14.07
CA PRO A 284 2.18 -20.03 -14.32
C PRO A 284 1.46 -20.37 -15.62
N THR A 285 0.15 -20.18 -15.69
CA THR A 285 -0.64 -20.46 -16.90
C THR A 285 -1.00 -19.17 -17.64
N VAL A 286 -1.04 -19.27 -18.97
CA VAL A 286 -1.42 -18.18 -19.87
C VAL A 286 -2.64 -18.62 -20.67
N TYR A 287 -3.66 -17.77 -20.69
CA TYR A 287 -4.83 -17.89 -21.54
C TYR A 287 -4.52 -17.23 -22.90
N GLY A 288 -4.26 -18.07 -23.90
CA GLY A 288 -3.85 -17.66 -25.24
C GLY A 288 -5.01 -17.46 -26.22
N GLN A 289 -4.65 -17.09 -27.45
CA GLN A 289 -5.59 -16.99 -28.56
C GLN A 289 -6.35 -18.31 -28.78
N GLY A 290 -7.66 -18.20 -29.05
CA GLY A 290 -8.53 -19.35 -29.29
C GLY A 290 -8.97 -20.09 -28.02
N GLY A 291 -8.73 -19.53 -26.83
CA GLY A 291 -9.19 -20.09 -25.55
C GLY A 291 -8.37 -21.25 -25.03
N SER A 292 -7.14 -21.40 -25.52
CA SER A 292 -6.22 -22.44 -25.07
C SER A 292 -5.34 -21.94 -23.91
N ASN A 293 -5.18 -22.79 -22.89
CA ASN A 293 -4.24 -22.54 -21.79
C ASN A 293 -2.90 -23.19 -22.08
N TRP A 294 -1.81 -22.47 -21.81
CA TRP A 294 -0.45 -23.00 -21.94
C TRP A 294 0.45 -22.53 -20.80
N PRO A 295 1.47 -23.33 -20.41
CA PRO A 295 2.35 -22.98 -19.30
C PRO A 295 3.40 -21.94 -19.72
N LEU A 296 3.50 -20.85 -18.94
CA LEU A 296 4.55 -19.84 -19.07
C LEU A 296 5.90 -20.44 -18.68
N ILE A 297 6.90 -20.31 -19.55
CA ILE A 297 8.27 -20.73 -19.25
C ILE A 297 9.02 -19.52 -18.74
N VAL A 298 9.50 -19.55 -17.49
CA VAL A 298 10.32 -18.48 -16.92
C VAL A 298 11.75 -18.99 -16.76
N LYS A 299 12.71 -18.29 -17.36
CA LYS A 299 14.16 -18.58 -17.22
C LYS A 299 14.85 -17.32 -16.73
N ASP A 300 15.56 -17.41 -15.61
CA ASP A 300 16.28 -16.29 -15.00
C ASP A 300 15.41 -15.04 -14.80
N GLY A 301 14.14 -15.25 -14.40
CA GLY A 301 13.16 -14.18 -14.20
C GLY A 301 12.54 -13.61 -15.48
N ILE A 302 12.90 -14.12 -16.66
CA ILE A 302 12.41 -13.66 -17.95
C ILE A 302 11.34 -14.63 -18.48
N PRO A 303 10.15 -14.16 -18.88
CA PRO A 303 9.10 -15.01 -19.44
C PRO A 303 9.35 -15.34 -20.92
N TYR A 304 9.01 -16.56 -21.31
CA TYR A 304 9.12 -17.09 -22.66
C TYR A 304 7.86 -17.88 -23.05
N THR A 305 7.56 -17.85 -24.33
CA THR A 305 6.59 -18.78 -24.93
C THR A 305 7.14 -20.22 -24.96
N PRO A 306 6.28 -21.25 -25.18
CA PRO A 306 6.74 -22.64 -25.31
C PRO A 306 7.72 -22.88 -26.46
N ASP A 307 7.64 -22.09 -27.53
CA ASP A 307 8.57 -22.10 -28.66
C ASP A 307 9.84 -21.26 -28.44
N GLY A 308 10.01 -20.66 -27.25
CA GLY A 308 11.25 -20.00 -26.84
C GLY A 308 11.35 -18.52 -27.23
N ARG A 309 10.27 -17.87 -27.64
CA ARG A 309 10.24 -16.42 -27.88
C ARG A 309 10.16 -15.67 -26.55
N ARG A 310 10.97 -14.63 -26.40
CA ARG A 310 10.99 -13.78 -25.19
C ARG A 310 9.74 -12.92 -25.12
N LEU A 311 9.15 -12.85 -23.93
CA LEU A 311 7.95 -12.09 -23.64
C LEU A 311 8.26 -10.90 -22.73
N VAL A 312 7.39 -9.90 -22.80
CA VAL A 312 7.28 -8.81 -21.85
C VAL A 312 5.85 -8.83 -21.33
N LEU A 313 5.71 -8.73 -20.01
CA LEU A 313 4.42 -8.54 -19.36
C LEU A 313 4.13 -7.05 -19.28
N ARG A 314 2.94 -6.65 -19.70
CA ARG A 314 2.39 -5.32 -19.51
C ARG A 314 1.06 -5.50 -18.81
N ARG A 315 0.99 -5.16 -17.52
CA ARG A 315 -0.13 -5.52 -16.64
C ARG A 315 -0.32 -7.04 -16.57
N GLU A 316 -1.46 -7.57 -16.98
CA GLU A 316 -1.76 -8.99 -17.08
C GLU A 316 -1.56 -9.56 -18.50
N GLN A 317 -1.14 -8.73 -19.46
CA GLN A 317 -1.02 -9.11 -20.87
C GLN A 317 0.43 -9.41 -21.26
N LEU A 318 0.61 -10.47 -22.03
CA LEU A 318 1.92 -10.89 -22.52
C LEU A 318 2.08 -10.51 -23.99
N TYR A 319 3.23 -9.92 -24.30
CA TYR A 319 3.63 -9.48 -25.64
C TYR A 319 5.00 -10.05 -26.01
N VAL A 320 5.21 -10.38 -27.29
CA VAL A 320 6.55 -10.70 -27.79
C VAL A 320 7.40 -9.43 -27.80
N GLU A 321 8.56 -9.46 -27.14
CA GLU A 321 9.39 -8.27 -26.88
C GLU A 321 9.72 -7.46 -28.14
N ASN A 322 10.05 -8.12 -29.26
CA ASN A 322 10.53 -7.46 -30.47
C ASN A 322 9.43 -7.06 -31.44
N SER A 323 8.30 -7.77 -31.48
CA SER A 323 7.21 -7.51 -32.43
C SER A 323 6.03 -6.78 -31.79
N ASN A 324 5.99 -6.69 -30.46
CA ASN A 324 4.84 -6.21 -29.71
C ASN A 324 3.55 -6.99 -30.06
N GLU A 325 3.69 -8.23 -30.53
CA GLU A 325 2.59 -9.14 -30.84
C GLU A 325 1.99 -9.65 -29.53
N TRP A 326 0.70 -9.44 -29.34
CA TRP A 326 -0.04 -9.95 -28.18
C TRP A 326 -0.19 -11.48 -28.26
N VAL A 327 0.20 -12.20 -27.20
CA VAL A 327 0.19 -13.69 -27.17
C VAL A 327 -0.88 -14.29 -26.26
N GLY A 328 -1.36 -13.53 -25.27
CA GLY A 328 -2.27 -14.04 -24.25
C GLY A 328 -2.34 -13.19 -22.99
N TYR A 329 -3.15 -13.63 -22.04
CA TYR A 329 -3.26 -13.07 -20.70
C TYR A 329 -2.67 -14.05 -19.69
N LEU A 330 -1.89 -13.56 -18.73
CA LEU A 330 -1.59 -14.33 -17.54
C LEU A 330 -2.91 -14.69 -16.85
N ASP A 331 -3.09 -15.96 -16.51
CA ASP A 331 -4.34 -16.43 -15.92
C ASP A 331 -4.30 -16.21 -14.40
N MET A 332 -5.37 -15.67 -13.84
CA MET A 332 -5.50 -15.41 -12.41
C MET A 332 -5.98 -16.68 -11.70
N ALA A 333 -5.54 -16.91 -10.47
CA ALA A 333 -6.03 -18.04 -9.67
C ALA A 333 -7.56 -17.95 -9.53
N SER A 334 -8.25 -19.03 -9.90
CA SER A 334 -9.70 -19.05 -9.81
C SER A 334 -10.17 -19.17 -8.36
N VAL A 335 -11.34 -18.61 -8.07
CA VAL A 335 -11.97 -18.69 -6.74
C VAL A 335 -12.12 -20.15 -6.28
N ALA A 336 -12.47 -21.05 -7.19
CA ALA A 336 -12.66 -22.46 -6.87
C ALA A 336 -11.35 -23.15 -6.43
N GLN A 337 -10.23 -22.82 -7.08
CA GLN A 337 -8.90 -23.32 -6.71
C GLN A 337 -8.45 -22.74 -5.36
N VAL A 338 -8.59 -21.42 -5.18
CA VAL A 338 -8.25 -20.73 -3.92
C VAL A 338 -9.08 -21.31 -2.77
N LYS A 339 -10.40 -21.46 -2.96
CA LYS A 339 -11.30 -22.03 -1.95
C LYS A 339 -10.93 -23.48 -1.60
N TRP A 340 -10.46 -24.28 -2.56
CA TRP A 340 -9.97 -25.63 -2.28
C TRP A 340 -8.71 -25.61 -1.41
N GLN A 341 -7.74 -24.74 -1.72
CA GLN A 341 -6.53 -24.58 -0.92
C GLN A 341 -6.86 -24.13 0.51
N LEU A 342 -7.73 -23.14 0.66
CA LEU A 342 -8.16 -22.62 1.95
C LEU A 342 -8.88 -23.67 2.80
N LYS A 343 -9.72 -24.50 2.17
CA LYS A 343 -10.35 -25.63 2.85
C LYS A 343 -9.29 -26.59 3.41
N GLY A 344 -8.28 -26.95 2.61
CA GLY A 344 -7.18 -27.80 3.07
C GLY A 344 -6.40 -27.18 4.23
N ILE A 345 -6.14 -25.87 4.19
CA ILE A 345 -5.48 -25.13 5.28
C ILE A 345 -6.32 -25.18 6.56
N LEU A 346 -7.63 -24.91 6.47
CA LEU A 346 -8.53 -24.97 7.64
C LEU A 346 -8.61 -26.38 8.25
N GLU A 347 -8.68 -27.41 7.41
CA GLU A 347 -8.67 -28.81 7.86
C GLU A 347 -7.35 -29.21 8.53
N GLU A 348 -6.21 -28.70 8.03
CA GLU A 348 -4.90 -28.88 8.65
C GLU A 348 -4.81 -28.12 9.99
N ALA A 349 -5.22 -26.85 10.00
CA ALA A 349 -5.21 -26.00 11.19
C ALA A 349 -6.08 -26.58 12.31
N ALA A 350 -7.24 -27.15 11.97
CA ALA A 350 -8.12 -27.82 12.93
C ALA A 350 -7.46 -29.05 13.57
N LYS A 351 -6.64 -29.80 12.83
CA LYS A 351 -5.90 -30.97 13.37
C LYS A 351 -4.82 -30.56 14.37
N HIS A 352 -4.22 -29.40 14.18
CA HIS A 352 -3.15 -28.89 15.04
C HIS A 352 -3.64 -27.95 16.15
N LYS A 353 -4.95 -27.75 16.31
CA LYS A 353 -5.52 -26.82 17.31
C LYS A 353 -5.16 -27.18 18.76
N GLU A 354 -4.90 -28.46 19.02
CA GLU A 354 -4.50 -28.97 20.34
C GLU A 354 -2.98 -28.99 20.57
N GLU A 355 -2.18 -28.81 19.51
CA GLU A 355 -0.74 -28.62 19.67
C GLU A 355 -0.51 -27.23 20.24
N ALA A 356 0.36 -27.12 21.25
CA ALA A 356 0.76 -25.82 21.77
C ALA A 356 1.18 -24.91 20.60
N PRO A 357 0.81 -23.61 20.60
CA PRO A 357 1.26 -22.69 19.56
C PRO A 357 2.76 -22.86 19.41
N ILE A 358 3.25 -23.01 18.17
CA ILE A 358 4.64 -23.33 17.89
C ILE A 358 5.50 -22.25 18.56
N GLN A 359 6.03 -22.56 19.76
CA GLN A 359 7.00 -21.73 20.46
C GLN A 359 8.21 -21.62 19.53
N GLY A 360 8.53 -20.41 19.09
CA GLY A 360 9.61 -20.15 18.11
C GLY A 360 9.20 -19.35 16.87
N ASN A 361 7.93 -18.91 16.77
CA ASN A 361 7.43 -18.21 15.58
C ASN A 361 7.43 -16.67 15.70
N GLU A 362 8.17 -16.09 16.64
CA GLU A 362 8.32 -14.62 16.75
C GLU A 362 9.37 -14.06 15.77
N ILE A 363 9.87 -14.89 14.85
CA ILE A 363 10.89 -14.50 13.86
C ILE A 363 10.41 -13.30 13.05
N ASP A 364 9.18 -13.36 12.57
CA ASP A 364 8.54 -12.35 11.75
C ASP A 364 8.32 -11.04 12.54
N ILE A 365 7.85 -11.14 13.79
CA ILE A 365 7.66 -10.02 14.71
C ILE A 365 9.00 -9.35 15.01
N LEU A 366 10.04 -10.12 15.36
CA LEU A 366 11.37 -9.60 15.65
C LEU A 366 12.03 -8.99 14.41
N LEU A 367 11.80 -9.56 13.22
CA LEU A 367 12.23 -8.96 11.97
C LEU A 367 11.46 -7.66 11.67
N CYS A 368 10.18 -7.54 11.98
CA CYS A 368 9.48 -6.26 11.86
C CYS A 368 10.03 -5.22 12.83
N GLU A 369 10.13 -5.56 14.11
CA GLU A 369 10.43 -4.60 15.18
C GLU A 369 11.94 -4.30 15.34
N THR A 370 12.82 -4.93 14.56
CA THR A 370 14.26 -4.62 14.55
C THR A 370 14.58 -3.54 13.52
N PRO A 371 15.43 -2.54 13.85
CA PRO A 371 15.79 -1.47 12.92
C PRO A 371 16.26 -1.98 11.56
N ARG A 372 15.83 -1.33 10.47
CA ARG A 372 16.11 -1.77 9.09
C ARG A 372 17.60 -1.97 8.81
N ARG A 373 18.47 -1.12 9.38
CA ARG A 373 19.94 -1.20 9.24
C ARG A 373 20.56 -2.50 9.80
N ASN A 374 19.87 -3.18 10.72
CA ASN A 374 20.34 -4.41 11.37
C ASN A 374 19.81 -5.68 10.70
N GLN A 375 18.85 -5.57 9.78
CA GLN A 375 18.15 -6.71 9.15
C GLN A 375 19.09 -7.70 8.46
N LYS A 376 20.10 -7.21 7.72
CA LYS A 376 21.06 -8.10 7.04
C LYS A 376 21.81 -8.99 8.04
N ARG A 377 22.26 -8.41 9.16
CA ARG A 377 22.93 -9.16 10.23
C ARG A 377 21.95 -10.12 10.89
N LEU A 378 20.77 -9.64 11.25
CA LEU A 378 19.78 -10.45 11.97
C LEU A 378 19.34 -11.66 11.13
N ARG A 379 19.01 -11.47 9.84
CA ARG A 379 18.66 -12.58 8.93
C ARG A 379 19.80 -13.58 8.73
N SER A 380 21.06 -13.14 8.78
CA SER A 380 22.20 -14.07 8.67
C SER A 380 22.40 -14.98 9.89
N LEU A 381 21.76 -14.66 11.02
CA LEU A 381 21.76 -15.51 12.23
C LEU A 381 20.71 -16.61 12.18
N LEU A 382 19.78 -16.58 11.23
CA LEU A 382 18.78 -17.61 11.05
C LEU A 382 19.40 -18.89 10.46
N PRO A 383 18.84 -20.08 10.75
CA PRO A 383 19.25 -21.31 10.09
C PRO A 383 19.11 -21.22 8.56
N GLU A 384 19.93 -21.97 7.82
CA GLU A 384 19.91 -21.96 6.34
C GLU A 384 18.53 -22.37 5.78
N GLU A 385 17.85 -23.32 6.44
CA GLU A 385 16.48 -23.72 6.10
C GLU A 385 15.52 -22.52 6.13
N THR A 386 15.53 -21.75 7.22
CA THR A 386 14.71 -20.55 7.37
C THR A 386 15.10 -19.48 6.37
N GLN A 387 16.40 -19.31 6.09
CA GLN A 387 16.84 -18.36 5.05
C GLN A 387 16.27 -18.73 3.68
N ARG A 388 16.22 -20.02 3.32
CA ARG A 388 15.58 -20.48 2.07
C ARG A 388 14.07 -20.26 2.06
N GLU A 389 13.38 -20.46 3.18
CA GLU A 389 11.94 -20.12 3.27
C GLU A 389 11.71 -18.61 3.15
N LEU A 390 12.58 -17.77 3.72
CA LEU A 390 12.55 -16.31 3.54
C LEU A 390 12.79 -15.89 2.09
N GLU A 391 13.64 -16.61 1.34
CA GLU A 391 13.82 -16.38 -0.10
C GLU A 391 12.53 -16.63 -0.88
N ILE A 392 11.74 -17.62 -0.49
CA ILE A 392 10.44 -17.90 -1.10
C ILE A 392 9.42 -16.85 -0.67
N PHE A 393 9.49 -16.40 0.59
CA PHE A 393 8.63 -15.35 1.13
C PHE A 393 8.84 -13.99 0.45
N LYS A 394 9.93 -13.78 -0.30
CA LYS A 394 10.12 -12.60 -1.17
C LYS A 394 9.03 -12.44 -2.22
N SER A 395 8.34 -13.51 -2.59
CA SER A 395 7.21 -13.47 -3.53
C SER A 395 5.91 -12.90 -2.91
N VAL A 396 5.88 -12.69 -1.60
CA VAL A 396 4.68 -12.26 -0.87
C VAL A 396 4.53 -10.75 -0.93
N VAL A 397 3.43 -10.32 -1.54
CA VAL A 397 3.07 -8.91 -1.71
C VAL A 397 2.25 -8.41 -0.52
N VAL A 398 1.28 -9.23 -0.09
CA VAL A 398 0.33 -8.94 0.98
C VAL A 398 0.28 -10.09 1.96
N VAL A 399 0.17 -9.76 3.24
CA VAL A 399 -0.06 -10.73 4.32
C VAL A 399 -1.48 -10.56 4.85
N ILE A 400 -2.18 -11.66 5.09
CA ILE A 400 -3.44 -11.70 5.83
C ILE A 400 -3.26 -12.60 7.05
N ASN A 401 -3.43 -12.04 8.23
CA ASN A 401 -3.43 -12.77 9.48
C ASN A 401 -4.86 -13.06 9.91
N TRP A 402 -5.21 -14.35 9.90
CA TRP A 402 -6.53 -14.83 10.26
C TRP A 402 -6.63 -15.32 11.71
N ASP A 403 -5.54 -15.25 12.47
CA ASP A 403 -5.57 -15.50 13.91
C ASP A 403 -6.34 -14.37 14.59
N GLU A 404 -7.51 -14.71 15.12
CA GLU A 404 -8.40 -13.74 15.77
C GLU A 404 -7.69 -13.06 16.95
N ARG A 405 -7.68 -11.72 16.94
CA ARG A 405 -7.20 -10.92 18.07
C ARG A 405 -8.35 -10.34 18.86
N ASP A 406 -8.23 -10.46 20.18
CA ASP A 406 -9.16 -9.81 21.11
C ASP A 406 -8.94 -8.30 21.10
N ARG A 407 -10.00 -7.57 20.73
CA ARG A 407 -10.05 -6.11 20.72
C ARG A 407 -10.05 -5.53 22.13
N THR A 408 -10.42 -6.32 23.14
CA THR A 408 -10.59 -5.89 24.52
C THR A 408 -9.38 -6.22 25.39
N VAL A 409 -9.16 -5.38 26.40
CA VAL A 409 -8.19 -5.63 27.47
C VAL A 409 -8.93 -6.35 28.59
N ASP A 410 -8.40 -7.49 29.03
CA ASP A 410 -8.96 -8.30 30.12
C ASP A 410 -10.45 -8.67 29.95
N ASN A 411 -10.91 -8.89 28.71
CA ASN A 411 -12.32 -9.13 28.34
C ASN A 411 -13.28 -7.99 28.73
N ASN A 412 -12.77 -6.76 28.90
CA ASN A 412 -13.60 -5.60 29.22
C ASN A 412 -14.00 -4.84 27.93
N PRO A 413 -15.29 -4.84 27.53
CA PRO A 413 -15.73 -4.16 26.30
C PRO A 413 -15.56 -2.64 26.35
N ASN A 414 -15.41 -2.05 27.54
CA ASN A 414 -15.17 -0.61 27.69
C ASN A 414 -13.69 -0.24 27.63
N ASN A 415 -12.79 -1.22 27.53
CA ASN A 415 -11.35 -1.00 27.47
C ASN A 415 -10.77 -1.66 26.22
N LEU A 416 -10.65 -0.86 25.17
CA LEU A 416 -10.19 -1.30 23.86
C LEU A 416 -8.66 -1.25 23.78
N ARG A 417 -8.03 -2.31 23.27
CA ARG A 417 -6.59 -2.35 23.02
C ARG A 417 -6.19 -1.31 21.98
N PRO A 418 -5.11 -0.54 22.18
CA PRO A 418 -4.66 0.37 21.13
C PRO A 418 -4.35 -0.37 19.82
N LEU A 419 -4.59 0.26 18.67
CA LEU A 419 -4.26 -0.29 17.35
C LEU A 419 -2.77 -0.65 17.24
N ALA A 420 -1.90 0.14 17.89
CA ALA A 420 -0.46 -0.12 17.99
C ALA A 420 -0.13 -1.44 18.70
N GLU A 421 -0.98 -1.92 19.62
CA GLU A 421 -0.82 -3.22 20.26
C GLU A 421 -1.42 -4.34 19.39
N LEU A 422 -2.58 -4.09 18.79
CA LEU A 422 -3.25 -5.05 17.91
C LEU A 422 -2.42 -5.38 16.68
N ARG A 423 -1.64 -4.44 16.15
CA ARG A 423 -0.75 -4.68 15.00
C ARG A 423 0.47 -5.54 15.32
N ARG A 424 0.82 -5.75 16.60
CA ARG A 424 1.94 -6.61 17.03
C ARG A 424 1.58 -8.10 16.92
N ALA A 425 1.28 -8.52 15.70
CA ALA A 425 0.85 -9.84 15.33
C ALA A 425 1.81 -10.41 14.28
N HIS A 426 1.55 -11.63 13.82
CA HIS A 426 2.21 -12.18 12.64
C HIS A 426 1.80 -11.37 11.40
N ARG A 427 2.66 -10.44 10.98
CA ARG A 427 2.38 -9.46 9.91
C ARG A 427 3.42 -9.45 8.80
N GLY A 428 4.12 -10.56 8.65
CA GLY A 428 5.27 -10.72 7.76
C GLY A 428 6.56 -10.19 8.38
N ILE A 429 7.54 -9.88 7.53
CA ILE A 429 8.94 -9.61 7.95
C ILE A 429 9.38 -8.16 7.77
N GLY A 430 8.42 -7.23 7.71
CA GLY A 430 8.65 -5.79 7.53
C GLY A 430 9.03 -5.37 6.11
N ASP A 431 8.88 -6.26 5.13
CA ASP A 431 9.19 -5.98 3.71
C ASP A 431 7.94 -5.76 2.84
N HIS A 432 6.74 -5.98 3.40
CA HIS A 432 5.48 -6.03 2.67
C HIS A 432 4.78 -4.67 2.67
N ALA A 433 4.00 -4.42 1.61
CA ALA A 433 3.28 -3.16 1.46
C ALA A 433 2.06 -3.08 2.39
N LEU A 434 1.35 -4.20 2.54
CA LEU A 434 0.07 -4.29 3.23
C LEU A 434 0.00 -5.58 4.05
N THR A 435 -0.48 -5.45 5.29
CA THR A 435 -0.97 -6.56 6.10
C THR A 435 -2.41 -6.31 6.53
N ILE A 436 -3.25 -7.34 6.46
CA ILE A 436 -4.62 -7.33 7.01
C ILE A 436 -4.66 -8.27 8.21
N MET A 437 -5.30 -7.87 9.30
CA MET A 437 -5.45 -8.64 10.54
C MET A 437 -6.91 -8.71 10.93
N ARG A 438 -7.36 -9.89 11.34
CA ARG A 438 -8.73 -10.11 11.79
C ARG A 438 -8.86 -9.93 13.31
N THR A 439 -9.87 -9.19 13.74
CA THR A 439 -10.38 -9.24 15.12
C THR A 439 -11.71 -10.00 15.12
N LYS A 440 -12.37 -10.07 16.28
CA LYS A 440 -13.67 -10.69 16.41
C LYS A 440 -14.78 -9.97 15.62
N ASP A 441 -14.67 -8.65 15.50
CA ASP A 441 -15.72 -7.74 15.02
C ASP A 441 -15.23 -6.71 14.00
N SER A 442 -13.94 -6.69 13.68
CA SER A 442 -13.32 -5.73 12.77
C SER A 442 -12.15 -6.33 11.98
N MET A 443 -11.72 -5.59 10.96
CA MET A 443 -10.51 -5.87 10.19
C MET A 443 -9.54 -4.70 10.34
N LEU A 444 -8.30 -4.99 10.73
CA LEU A 444 -7.22 -4.02 10.80
C LEU A 444 -6.36 -4.10 9.53
N PHE A 445 -6.10 -2.94 8.95
CA PHE A 445 -5.15 -2.75 7.86
C PHE A 445 -3.89 -2.10 8.43
N ASP A 446 -2.74 -2.73 8.26
CA ASP A 446 -1.41 -2.23 8.59
C ASP A 446 -0.66 -1.96 7.27
N LEU A 447 -0.57 -0.69 6.89
CA LEU A 447 -0.06 -0.25 5.59
C LEU A 447 1.27 0.49 5.76
N SER A 448 2.29 0.04 5.03
CA SER A 448 3.59 0.68 5.05
C SER A 448 3.56 2.06 4.39
N HIS A 449 4.09 3.09 5.08
CA HIS A 449 4.20 4.45 4.54
C HIS A 449 5.04 4.54 3.26
N VAL A 450 5.88 3.55 2.98
CA VAL A 450 6.71 3.52 1.77
C VAL A 450 5.86 3.28 0.50
N TYR A 451 4.64 2.76 0.66
CA TYR A 451 3.70 2.45 -0.41
C TYR A 451 2.41 3.25 -0.34
N PHE A 452 1.96 3.60 0.88
CA PHE A 452 0.68 4.26 1.09
C PHE A 452 0.86 5.59 1.83
N ASP A 453 0.19 6.64 1.34
CA ASP A 453 -0.09 7.81 2.15
C ASP A 453 -1.39 7.61 2.96
N GLY A 454 -1.70 8.53 3.88
CA GLY A 454 -2.84 8.36 4.79
C GLY A 454 -4.21 8.41 4.11
N VAL A 455 -4.37 9.23 3.07
CA VAL A 455 -5.63 9.33 2.32
C VAL A 455 -5.80 8.10 1.43
N TRP A 456 -4.70 7.66 0.81
CA TRP A 456 -4.66 6.44 0.02
C TRP A 456 -4.94 5.20 0.87
N ALA A 457 -4.35 5.11 2.06
CA ALA A 457 -4.57 4.02 3.01
C ALA A 457 -6.05 3.89 3.41
N LEU A 458 -6.70 5.00 3.78
CA LEU A 458 -8.13 5.00 4.11
C LEU A 458 -8.99 4.58 2.92
N ALA A 459 -8.74 5.15 1.75
CA ALA A 459 -9.46 4.81 0.53
C ALA A 459 -9.33 3.32 0.17
N MET A 460 -8.13 2.74 0.30
CA MET A 460 -7.91 1.33 -0.01
C MET A 460 -8.51 0.39 1.03
N SER A 461 -8.52 0.79 2.30
CA SER A 461 -9.18 0.00 3.35
C SER A 461 -10.68 -0.12 3.08
N GLU A 462 -11.32 0.98 2.68
CA GLU A 462 -12.73 1.01 2.28
C GLU A 462 -12.99 0.17 1.02
N VAL A 463 -12.19 0.35 -0.03
CA VAL A 463 -12.33 -0.40 -1.30
C VAL A 463 -12.16 -1.90 -1.09
N LEU A 464 -11.17 -2.31 -0.29
CA LEU A 464 -10.93 -3.72 0.01
C LEU A 464 -12.03 -4.32 0.89
N THR A 465 -12.57 -3.56 1.85
CA THR A 465 -13.73 -3.97 2.67
C THR A 465 -14.96 -4.19 1.79
N ASN A 466 -15.28 -3.24 0.91
CA ASN A 466 -16.41 -3.39 -0.02
C ASN A 466 -16.21 -4.55 -1.00
N SER A 467 -14.99 -4.73 -1.49
CA SER A 467 -14.63 -5.83 -2.39
C SER A 467 -14.78 -7.19 -1.69
N SER A 468 -14.33 -7.32 -0.44
CA SER A 468 -14.45 -8.57 0.31
C SER A 468 -15.90 -8.94 0.61
N VAL A 469 -16.78 -7.99 0.96
CA VAL A 469 -18.22 -8.26 1.11
C VAL A 469 -18.80 -8.88 -0.17
N ARG A 470 -18.52 -8.26 -1.33
CA ARG A 470 -18.97 -8.77 -2.63
C ARG A 470 -18.38 -10.15 -2.96
N TRP A 471 -17.11 -10.37 -2.67
CA TRP A 471 -16.51 -11.68 -2.85
C TRP A 471 -17.12 -12.74 -1.94
N CYS A 472 -17.55 -12.38 -0.74
CA CYS A 472 -18.26 -13.28 0.18
C CYS A 472 -19.63 -13.69 -0.39
N GLU A 473 -20.43 -12.73 -0.88
CA GLU A 473 -21.69 -13.02 -1.57
C GLU A 473 -21.51 -14.03 -2.70
N ARG A 474 -20.44 -13.87 -3.51
CA ARG A 474 -20.13 -14.75 -4.63
C ARG A 474 -19.57 -16.10 -4.19
N SER A 475 -18.68 -16.12 -3.20
CA SER A 475 -17.95 -17.32 -2.78
C SER A 475 -18.88 -18.39 -2.22
N ILE A 476 -19.96 -18.01 -1.54
CA ILE A 476 -21.01 -18.92 -1.03
C ILE A 476 -21.53 -19.86 -2.13
N SER A 477 -21.71 -19.34 -3.35
CA SER A 477 -22.26 -20.11 -4.48
C SER A 477 -21.22 -20.95 -5.24
N ILE A 478 -19.93 -20.74 -4.98
CA ILE A 478 -18.83 -21.38 -5.69
C ILE A 478 -18.32 -22.58 -4.88
N LEU A 479 -18.35 -23.75 -5.50
CA LEU A 479 -17.78 -24.97 -4.92
C LEU A 479 -16.26 -25.01 -5.17
N PRO A 480 -15.47 -25.50 -4.20
CA PRO A 480 -14.04 -25.70 -4.39
C PRO A 480 -13.75 -26.73 -5.49
N TYR A 481 -12.74 -26.47 -6.30
CA TYR A 481 -12.24 -27.37 -7.35
C TYR A 481 -10.82 -27.82 -7.00
N GLU A 482 -10.52 -29.10 -7.23
CA GLU A 482 -9.24 -29.69 -6.86
C GLU A 482 -8.04 -28.90 -7.43
N ALA A 483 -7.11 -28.57 -6.55
CA ALA A 483 -5.93 -27.78 -6.87
C ALA A 483 -4.71 -28.35 -6.12
N PRO A 484 -3.48 -27.97 -6.49
CA PRO A 484 -2.33 -28.26 -5.63
C PRO A 484 -2.49 -27.57 -4.25
N PRO A 485 -2.08 -28.22 -3.15
CA PRO A 485 -2.14 -27.62 -1.81
C PRO A 485 -1.29 -26.36 -1.73
N ALA A 486 -1.73 -25.41 -0.89
CA ALA A 486 -0.95 -24.23 -0.56
C ALA A 486 0.39 -24.64 0.08
N ARG A 487 1.45 -23.90 -0.23
CA ARG A 487 2.76 -24.14 0.37
C ARG A 487 2.79 -23.54 1.77
N VAL A 488 3.06 -24.36 2.78
CA VAL A 488 3.36 -23.89 4.14
C VAL A 488 4.84 -23.50 4.26
N LEU A 489 5.14 -22.39 4.95
CA LEU A 489 6.51 -22.00 5.29
C LEU A 489 6.91 -22.55 6.64
N LEU A 490 8.15 -23.07 6.70
CA LEU A 490 8.72 -23.66 7.91
C LEU A 490 9.86 -22.78 8.41
N MET A 491 9.50 -21.76 9.19
CA MET A 491 10.49 -20.86 9.79
C MET A 491 10.93 -21.39 11.16
N ARG A 492 12.23 -21.63 11.30
CA ARG A 492 12.87 -22.04 12.56
C ARG A 492 13.78 -20.93 13.06
N ASP A 493 13.76 -20.70 14.35
CA ASP A 493 14.59 -19.68 14.97
C ASP A 493 15.99 -20.22 15.27
N SER A 494 16.85 -19.35 15.79
CA SER A 494 18.09 -19.75 16.44
C SER A 494 18.25 -18.96 17.74
N PRO A 495 18.88 -19.53 18.78
CA PRO A 495 19.13 -18.80 20.02
C PRO A 495 19.93 -17.50 19.81
N ALA A 496 20.82 -17.49 18.81
CA ALA A 496 21.60 -16.31 18.45
C ALA A 496 20.72 -15.22 17.82
N PHE A 497 19.81 -15.60 16.92
CA PHE A 497 18.83 -14.69 16.33
C PHE A 497 17.95 -14.08 17.41
N PHE A 498 17.36 -14.88 18.29
CA PHE A 498 16.42 -14.39 19.30
C PHE A 498 17.09 -13.40 20.25
N LYS A 499 18.29 -13.75 20.74
CA LYS A 499 19.08 -12.87 21.61
C LYS A 499 19.39 -11.53 20.96
N GLU A 500 19.82 -11.55 19.70
CA GLU A 500 20.16 -10.33 18.96
C GLU A 500 18.90 -9.50 18.65
N GLY A 501 17.82 -10.15 18.21
CA GLY A 501 16.53 -9.53 17.90
C GLY A 501 15.95 -8.81 19.11
N GLU A 502 15.84 -9.48 20.26
CA GLU A 502 15.35 -8.88 21.50
C GLU A 502 16.22 -7.70 21.98
N THR A 503 17.54 -7.79 21.80
CA THR A 503 18.46 -6.69 22.16
C THR A 503 18.25 -5.45 21.28
N LEU A 504 17.87 -5.66 20.01
CA LEU A 504 17.72 -4.60 19.02
C LEU A 504 16.28 -4.11 18.83
N ARG A 505 15.32 -4.81 19.44
CA ARG A 505 13.89 -4.56 19.32
C ARG A 505 13.57 -3.10 19.63
N GLN A 506 12.84 -2.46 18.71
CA GLN A 506 12.39 -1.10 18.88
C GLN A 506 11.34 -1.02 20.00
N PRO A 507 11.29 0.11 20.72
CA PRO A 507 10.23 0.33 21.70
C PRO A 507 8.86 0.32 21.02
N PRO A 508 7.77 0.14 21.80
CA PRO A 508 6.42 0.30 21.28
C PRO A 508 6.22 1.62 20.54
N GLU A 509 5.43 1.55 19.48
CA GLU A 509 5.00 2.74 18.74
C GLU A 509 4.27 3.71 19.65
N ILE A 510 4.55 5.00 19.45
CA ILE A 510 3.80 6.08 20.04
C ILE A 510 2.66 6.41 19.08
N SER A 511 1.44 5.99 19.41
CA SER A 511 0.23 6.32 18.66
C SER A 511 -0.61 7.37 19.39
N ALA A 512 -1.60 7.92 18.69
CA ALA A 512 -2.59 8.83 19.27
C ALA A 512 -3.41 8.20 20.42
N GLU A 513 -3.42 6.86 20.50
CA GLU A 513 -4.13 6.09 21.52
C GLU A 513 -3.22 5.72 22.70
N THR A 514 -1.90 5.85 22.55
CA THR A 514 -0.95 5.49 23.61
C THR A 514 -0.69 6.66 24.56
N THR A 515 -0.88 6.42 25.85
CA THR A 515 -0.56 7.39 26.91
C THR A 515 0.86 7.23 27.46
N ILE A 516 1.66 6.31 26.89
CA ILE A 516 2.98 5.89 27.40
C ILE A 516 3.96 7.07 27.46
N HIS A 517 3.88 7.99 26.51
CA HIS A 517 4.62 9.25 26.56
C HIS A 517 3.65 10.40 26.78
N SER A 518 3.69 10.98 27.98
CA SER A 518 2.92 12.18 28.27
C SER A 518 3.33 13.29 27.31
N ILE A 519 2.43 13.70 26.42
CA ILE A 519 2.58 14.88 25.54
C ILE A 519 3.06 16.10 26.36
N TYR A 520 2.63 16.18 27.62
CA TYR A 520 3.10 17.17 28.58
C TYR A 520 4.63 17.18 28.76
N MET A 521 5.29 16.02 28.85
CA MET A 521 6.76 15.95 28.96
C MET A 521 7.46 16.43 27.68
N ILE A 522 6.91 16.13 26.50
CA ILE A 522 7.44 16.65 25.22
C ILE A 522 7.25 18.18 25.16
N LEU A 523 6.09 18.69 25.59
CA LEU A 523 5.82 20.12 25.67
C LEU A 523 6.71 20.84 26.72
N GLN A 524 7.03 20.18 27.83
CA GLN A 524 7.96 20.69 28.85
C GLN A 524 9.40 20.71 28.34
N LEU A 525 9.87 19.63 27.70
CA LEU A 525 11.18 19.59 27.05
C LEU A 525 11.31 20.69 25.99
N ARG A 526 10.25 20.90 25.20
CA ARG A 526 10.17 21.99 24.22
C ARG A 526 10.28 23.36 24.87
N LYS A 527 9.60 23.61 26.00
CA LYS A 527 9.73 24.85 26.77
C LYS A 527 11.15 25.05 27.31
N MET A 528 11.80 23.98 27.77
CA MET A 528 13.16 24.03 28.28
C MET A 528 14.19 24.30 27.19
N LEU A 529 14.02 23.74 25.98
CA LEU A 529 14.91 23.98 24.83
C LEU A 529 14.70 25.34 24.14
N GLN A 530 13.61 26.04 24.47
CA GLN A 530 13.33 27.40 24.00
C GLN A 530 13.88 28.49 24.94
N GLN A 531 14.46 28.11 26.08
CA GLN A 531 15.23 28.97 26.98
C GLN A 531 16.72 28.79 26.69
#